data_AF-E4TYU4-F1
#
_entry.id   AF-E4TYU4-F1
#
_cell.length_a   1.000
_cell.length_b   1.000
_cell.length_c   1.000
_cell.angle_alpha   90.00
_cell.angle_beta   90.00
_cell.angle_gamma   90.00
#
_symmetry.space_group_name_H-M   'P 1'
#
loop_
_entity.id
_entity.type
_entity.pdbx_description
1 polymer ?
#
loop_
_entity_poly.entity_id
_entity_poly.type
_entity_poly.pdbx_seq_one_letter_code
_entity_poly.pdbx_strand_id
1 'polypeptide(L)'
;MQNRPTEDQIRTQFVTSLMNYFKIEEDVFLRSHIDELIRPISPSRYSSFLNRLSSRDMPYKTAFEKIALIASEFEDEALSPIDQEAQERTQKLYTLMYDLHRDISLIRDGDKSALERFEAIRFTSIKRSGEEKPLLDETDINVVKTLTKRWIYDYVSLDRSLFDARVLHEYRNEILRREREKNETLAAPLKAKLISSAKRS
;
A
#
# COMPACT_ATOMS: atom_id res chain seq x y z
N MET A 1 30.82 -19.11 -26.39
CA MET A 1 30.12 -18.56 -25.22
C MET A 1 28.94 -17.74 -25.74
N GLN A 2 27.70 -18.19 -25.52
CA GLN A 2 26.53 -17.39 -25.89
C GLN A 2 26.42 -16.22 -24.90
N ASN A 3 26.59 -14.99 -25.39
CA ASN A 3 26.27 -13.78 -24.63
C ASN A 3 24.77 -13.79 -24.33
N ARG A 4 24.40 -14.17 -23.10
CA ARG A 4 23.03 -13.98 -22.63
C ARG A 4 22.76 -12.47 -22.53
N PRO A 5 21.64 -11.97 -23.06
CA PRO A 5 21.31 -10.57 -22.96
C PRO A 5 21.15 -10.16 -21.49
N THR A 6 21.56 -8.93 -21.16
CA THR A 6 21.37 -8.37 -19.82
C THR A 6 19.90 -8.04 -19.57
N GLU A 7 19.49 -7.93 -18.32
CA GLU A 7 18.10 -7.55 -17.98
C GLU A 7 17.71 -6.20 -18.60
N ASP A 8 18.62 -5.23 -18.64
CA ASP A 8 18.42 -3.94 -19.30
C ASP A 8 18.23 -4.07 -20.81
N GLN A 9 18.96 -4.97 -21.47
CA GLN A 9 18.78 -5.25 -22.90
C GLN A 9 17.41 -5.88 -23.16
N ILE A 10 16.98 -6.83 -22.32
CA ILE A 10 15.66 -7.48 -22.43
C ILE A 10 14.54 -6.47 -22.18
N ARG A 11 14.67 -5.61 -21.16
CA ARG A 11 13.70 -4.52 -20.88
C ARG A 11 13.61 -3.54 -22.05
N THR A 12 14.75 -3.10 -22.59
CA THR A 12 14.79 -2.20 -23.75
C THR A 12 14.06 -2.80 -24.95
N GLN A 13 14.26 -4.08 -25.24
CA GLN A 13 13.55 -4.80 -26.31
C GLN A 13 12.05 -4.90 -26.02
N PHE A 14 11.68 -5.10 -24.77
CA PHE A 14 10.29 -5.18 -24.34
C PHE A 14 9.55 -3.84 -24.50
N VAL A 15 10.14 -2.71 -24.07
CA VAL A 15 9.59 -1.36 -24.31
C VAL A 15 9.40 -1.12 -25.80
N THR A 16 10.41 -1.44 -26.62
CA THR A 16 10.32 -1.30 -28.08
C THR A 16 9.16 -2.16 -28.65
N SER A 17 8.95 -3.36 -28.12
CA SER A 17 7.84 -4.22 -28.52
C SER A 17 6.47 -3.63 -28.17
N LEU A 18 6.34 -3.01 -26.99
CA LEU A 18 5.11 -2.30 -26.58
C LEU A 18 4.84 -1.09 -27.47
N MET A 19 5.86 -0.26 -27.73
CA MET A 19 5.76 0.90 -28.63
C MET A 19 5.28 0.48 -30.02
N ASN A 20 5.87 -0.59 -30.56
CA ASN A 20 5.49 -1.15 -31.87
C ASN A 20 4.08 -1.72 -31.87
N TYR A 21 3.69 -2.47 -30.83
CA TYR A 21 2.36 -3.05 -30.70
C TYR A 21 1.25 -1.99 -30.74
N PHE A 22 1.49 -0.85 -30.10
CA PHE A 22 0.55 0.27 -30.07
C PHE A 22 0.73 1.28 -31.20
N LYS A 23 1.66 1.04 -32.14
CA LYS A 23 2.00 1.95 -33.24
C LYS A 23 2.32 3.37 -32.75
N ILE A 24 3.01 3.46 -31.62
CA ILE A 24 3.50 4.74 -31.09
C ILE A 24 4.76 5.08 -31.90
N GLU A 25 4.67 6.12 -32.74
CA GLU A 25 5.83 6.69 -33.43
C GLU A 25 6.79 7.30 -32.42
N GLU A 26 8.11 7.26 -32.71
CA GLU A 26 9.27 7.50 -31.83
C GLU A 26 9.17 8.69 -30.85
N ASP A 27 8.32 8.56 -29.83
CA ASP A 27 8.20 9.50 -28.74
C ASP A 27 9.18 9.09 -27.63
N VAL A 28 10.29 9.83 -27.54
CA VAL A 28 11.34 9.63 -26.54
C VAL A 28 10.79 9.76 -25.12
N PHE A 29 9.85 10.68 -24.90
CA PHE A 29 9.25 10.89 -23.58
C PHE A 29 8.35 9.71 -23.21
N LEU A 30 7.48 9.27 -24.12
CA LEU A 30 6.60 8.14 -23.86
C LEU A 30 7.38 6.84 -23.66
N ARG A 31 8.47 6.66 -24.42
CA ARG A 31 9.39 5.52 -24.25
C ARG A 31 10.02 5.50 -22.86
N SER A 32 10.52 6.66 -22.38
CA SER A 32 11.09 6.78 -21.03
C SER A 32 10.04 6.48 -19.98
N HIS A 33 8.83 6.99 -20.14
CA HIS A 33 7.73 6.79 -19.20
C HIS A 33 7.29 5.32 -19.14
N ILE A 34 7.20 4.64 -20.30
CA ILE A 34 6.91 3.21 -20.34
C ILE A 34 8.05 2.42 -19.68
N ASP A 35 9.32 2.74 -19.95
CA ASP A 35 10.47 2.08 -19.30
C ASP A 35 10.39 2.19 -17.77
N GLU A 36 10.03 3.36 -17.24
CA GLU A 36 9.86 3.59 -15.80
C GLU A 36 8.73 2.73 -15.22
N LEU A 37 7.57 2.69 -15.88
CA LEU A 37 6.41 1.88 -15.45
C LEU A 37 6.73 0.38 -15.38
N ILE A 38 7.50 -0.14 -16.33
CA ILE A 38 7.80 -1.57 -16.37
C ILE A 38 9.07 -1.95 -15.59
N ARG A 39 9.87 -0.97 -15.15
CA ARG A 39 11.15 -1.21 -14.48
C ARG A 39 11.05 -2.11 -13.25
N PRO A 40 10.00 -2.01 -12.41
CA PRO A 40 9.82 -2.90 -11.26
C PRO A 40 9.50 -4.36 -11.64
N ILE A 41 9.13 -4.62 -12.91
CA ILE A 41 8.66 -5.92 -13.38
C ILE A 41 9.85 -6.75 -13.86
N SER A 42 10.08 -7.92 -13.24
CA SER A 42 11.12 -8.85 -13.68
C SER A 42 10.89 -9.28 -15.14
N PRO A 43 11.95 -9.40 -15.97
CA PRO A 43 11.85 -9.87 -17.35
C PRO A 43 11.15 -11.23 -17.51
N SER A 44 11.23 -12.09 -16.47
CA SER A 44 10.53 -13.38 -16.41
C SER A 44 9.00 -13.26 -16.50
N ARG A 45 8.45 -12.08 -16.21
CA ARG A 45 7.00 -11.80 -16.14
C ARG A 45 6.46 -11.06 -17.38
N TYR A 46 7.32 -10.65 -18.32
CA TYR A 46 6.90 -9.91 -19.52
C TYR A 46 5.93 -10.70 -20.41
N SER A 47 6.05 -12.02 -20.48
CA SER A 47 5.08 -12.87 -21.18
C SER A 47 3.67 -12.76 -20.57
N SER A 48 3.57 -12.78 -19.24
CA SER A 48 2.31 -12.56 -18.53
C SER A 48 1.76 -11.16 -18.77
N PHE A 49 2.63 -10.14 -18.83
CA PHE A 49 2.24 -8.77 -19.16
C PHE A 49 1.57 -8.70 -20.54
N LEU A 50 2.19 -9.29 -21.58
CA LEU A 50 1.63 -9.32 -22.94
C LEU A 50 0.33 -10.14 -23.03
N ASN A 51 0.21 -11.22 -22.26
CA ASN A 51 -1.02 -12.01 -22.20
C ASN A 51 -2.18 -11.19 -21.62
N ARG A 52 -1.94 -10.39 -20.57
CA ARG A 52 -2.96 -9.46 -20.03
C ARG A 52 -3.26 -8.32 -20.99
N LEU A 53 -2.25 -7.85 -21.72
CA LEU A 53 -2.40 -6.83 -22.74
C LEU A 53 -3.32 -7.29 -23.88
N SER A 54 -3.18 -8.55 -24.31
CA SER A 54 -3.90 -9.13 -25.46
C SER A 54 -5.28 -9.70 -25.13
N SER A 55 -5.50 -10.19 -23.90
CA SER A 55 -6.76 -10.86 -23.51
C SER A 55 -7.88 -9.91 -23.06
N ARG A 56 -7.56 -8.64 -22.78
CA ARG A 56 -8.51 -7.66 -22.26
C ARG A 56 -9.09 -6.81 -23.37
N ASP A 57 -10.33 -7.12 -23.75
CA ASP A 57 -11.25 -6.19 -24.43
C ASP A 57 -11.56 -5.07 -23.45
N MET A 58 -11.03 -3.87 -23.68
CA MET A 58 -11.24 -2.77 -22.74
C MET A 58 -11.42 -1.39 -23.38
N PRO A 59 -12.21 -0.51 -22.72
CA PRO A 59 -12.63 0.79 -23.23
C PRO A 59 -11.63 1.90 -22.86
N TYR A 60 -10.35 1.74 -23.18
CA TYR A 60 -9.33 2.77 -22.87
C TYR A 60 -9.17 3.77 -23.99
N LYS A 61 -8.85 5.01 -23.64
CA LYS A 61 -8.67 6.11 -24.61
C LYS A 61 -7.28 6.03 -25.25
N THR A 62 -6.27 5.48 -24.55
CA THR A 62 -4.90 5.40 -25.08
C THR A 62 -4.17 4.09 -24.74
N ALA A 63 -3.17 3.77 -25.57
CA ALA A 63 -2.20 2.70 -25.35
C ALA A 63 -1.50 2.78 -23.98
N PHE A 64 -1.14 4.00 -23.58
CA PHE A 64 -0.40 4.26 -22.35
C PHE A 64 -1.21 3.92 -21.10
N GLU A 65 -2.49 4.31 -21.04
CA GLU A 65 -3.39 3.96 -19.93
C GLU A 65 -3.45 2.45 -19.71
N LYS A 66 -3.47 1.67 -20.80
CA LYS A 66 -3.50 0.21 -20.74
C LYS A 66 -2.18 -0.38 -20.22
N ILE A 67 -1.03 0.19 -20.61
CA ILE A 67 0.29 -0.20 -20.09
C ILE A 67 0.40 0.12 -18.60
N ALA A 68 0.04 1.34 -18.20
CA ALA A 68 0.12 1.81 -16.82
C ALA A 68 -0.74 0.95 -15.87
N LEU A 69 -1.97 0.63 -16.27
CA LEU A 69 -2.84 -0.23 -15.47
C LEU A 69 -2.27 -1.64 -15.29
N ILE A 70 -1.78 -2.25 -16.36
CA ILE A 70 -1.19 -3.60 -16.25
C ILE A 70 0.07 -3.52 -15.38
N ALA A 71 0.92 -2.50 -15.55
CA ALA A 71 2.10 -2.32 -14.73
C ALA A 71 1.77 -2.20 -13.24
N SER A 72 0.74 -1.42 -12.87
CA SER A 72 0.32 -1.31 -11.47
C SER A 72 -0.17 -2.64 -10.89
N GLU A 73 -0.82 -3.49 -11.69
CA GLU A 73 -1.18 -4.85 -11.23
C GLU A 73 0.04 -5.71 -10.91
N PHE A 74 1.13 -5.58 -11.69
CA PHE A 74 2.36 -6.30 -11.41
C PHE A 74 3.06 -5.77 -10.15
N GLU A 75 2.99 -4.46 -9.92
CA GLU A 75 3.45 -3.84 -8.68
C GLU A 75 2.63 -4.36 -7.49
N ASP A 76 1.30 -4.32 -7.58
CA ASP A 76 0.38 -4.81 -6.54
C ASP A 76 0.62 -6.31 -6.22
N GLU A 77 0.88 -7.13 -7.24
CA GLU A 77 1.21 -8.55 -7.08
C GLU A 77 2.61 -8.80 -6.50
N ALA A 78 3.53 -7.85 -6.67
CA ALA A 78 4.87 -7.93 -6.11
C ALA A 78 4.93 -7.47 -4.65
N LEU A 79 3.90 -6.76 -4.17
CA LEU A 79 3.79 -6.37 -2.77
C LEU A 79 3.71 -7.62 -1.88
N SER A 80 4.44 -7.61 -0.77
CA SER A 80 4.24 -8.64 0.24
C SER A 80 2.82 -8.52 0.84
N PRO A 81 2.25 -9.59 1.42
CA PRO A 81 0.95 -9.49 2.11
C PRO A 81 0.92 -8.40 3.18
N ILE A 82 2.08 -8.12 3.80
CA ILE A 82 2.24 -7.04 4.79
C ILE A 82 2.13 -5.67 4.12
N ASP A 83 2.74 -5.50 2.94
CA ASP A 83 2.68 -4.25 2.19
C ASP A 83 1.28 -3.96 1.67
N GLN A 84 0.60 -4.99 1.15
CA GLN A 84 -0.79 -4.88 0.71
C GLN A 84 -1.70 -4.46 1.87
N GLU A 85 -1.63 -5.17 3.01
CA GLU A 85 -2.43 -4.83 4.19
C GLU A 85 -2.10 -3.41 4.69
N ALA A 86 -0.82 -3.02 4.72
CA ALA A 86 -0.41 -1.69 5.16
C ALA A 86 -0.96 -0.59 4.24
N GLN A 87 -0.96 -0.80 2.92
CA GLN A 87 -1.49 0.14 1.93
C GLN A 87 -3.01 0.29 2.04
N GLU A 88 -3.74 -0.83 2.13
CA GLU A 88 -5.19 -0.81 2.32
C GLU A 88 -5.59 -0.06 3.60
N ARG A 89 -4.90 -0.35 4.71
CA ARG A 89 -5.14 0.32 5.99
C ARG A 89 -4.76 1.79 5.96
N THR A 90 -3.68 2.16 5.27
CA THR A 90 -3.28 3.56 5.08
C THR A 90 -4.37 4.34 4.37
N GLN A 91 -4.88 3.82 3.26
CA GLN A 91 -5.96 4.46 2.50
C GLN A 91 -7.25 4.58 3.33
N LYS A 92 -7.60 3.53 4.09
CA LYS A 92 -8.74 3.53 5.01
C LYS A 92 -8.59 4.59 6.10
N LEU A 93 -7.42 4.67 6.74
CA LEU A 93 -7.15 5.65 7.79
C LEU A 93 -7.17 7.07 7.25
N TYR A 94 -6.53 7.33 6.10
CA TYR A 94 -6.55 8.63 5.45
C TYR A 94 -7.99 9.11 5.20
N THR A 95 -8.80 8.26 4.56
CA THR A 95 -10.19 8.61 4.22
C THR A 95 -10.98 8.97 5.48
N LEU A 96 -10.89 8.14 6.52
CA LEU A 96 -11.58 8.39 7.78
C LEU A 96 -11.10 9.69 8.45
N MET A 97 -9.79 9.90 8.55
CA MET A 97 -9.24 11.06 9.23
C MET A 97 -9.51 12.36 8.46
N TYR A 98 -9.52 12.31 7.13
CA TYR A 98 -9.83 13.44 6.27
C TYR A 98 -11.31 13.84 6.42
N ASP A 99 -12.22 12.86 6.40
CA ASP A 99 -13.65 13.13 6.61
C ASP A 99 -13.91 13.71 8.00
N LEU A 100 -13.32 13.14 9.05
CA LEU A 100 -13.44 13.68 10.41
C LEU A 100 -12.88 15.09 10.54
N HIS A 101 -11.70 15.34 9.97
CA HIS A 101 -11.07 16.66 9.95
C HIS A 101 -11.97 17.69 9.26
N ARG A 102 -12.50 17.35 8.08
CA ARG A 102 -13.43 18.19 7.32
C ARG A 102 -14.67 18.49 8.15
N ASP A 103 -15.33 17.47 8.68
CA ASP A 103 -16.61 17.62 9.38
C ASP A 103 -16.47 18.46 10.65
N ILE A 104 -15.37 18.29 11.41
CA ILE A 104 -15.07 19.12 12.58
C ILE A 104 -14.80 20.57 12.17
N SER A 105 -14.01 20.77 11.12
CA SER A 105 -13.65 22.11 10.65
C SER A 105 -14.85 22.94 10.18
N LEU A 106 -15.92 22.28 9.74
CA LEU A 106 -17.16 22.95 9.31
C LEU A 106 -18.03 23.45 10.48
N ILE A 107 -17.89 22.86 11.67
CA ILE A 107 -18.67 23.25 12.84
C ILE A 107 -18.00 24.46 13.51
N ARG A 108 -18.73 25.57 13.66
CA ARG A 108 -18.27 26.71 14.47
C ARG A 108 -18.55 26.45 15.95
N ASP A 109 -17.52 26.51 16.78
CA ASP A 109 -17.58 26.35 18.23
C ASP A 109 -16.76 27.48 18.87
N GLY A 110 -17.38 28.22 19.80
CA GLY A 110 -16.74 29.35 20.47
C GLY A 110 -15.89 28.94 21.69
N ASP A 111 -16.08 27.73 22.19
CA ASP A 111 -15.46 27.24 23.42
C ASP A 111 -14.28 26.29 23.14
N LYS A 112 -14.27 25.62 21.98
CA LYS A 112 -13.23 24.66 21.60
C LYS A 112 -12.72 24.86 20.18
N SER A 113 -11.41 24.77 20.01
CA SER A 113 -10.78 24.72 18.69
C SER A 113 -11.16 23.45 17.93
N ALA A 114 -11.01 23.47 16.60
CA ALA A 114 -11.18 22.29 15.76
C ALA A 114 -10.22 21.15 16.16
N LEU A 115 -8.97 21.47 16.51
CA LEU A 115 -8.00 20.50 17.00
C LEU A 115 -8.48 19.84 18.30
N GLU A 116 -8.92 20.61 19.31
CA GLU A 116 -9.40 20.04 20.58
C GLU A 116 -10.61 19.12 20.38
N ARG A 117 -11.51 19.46 19.46
CA ARG A 117 -12.65 18.62 19.10
C ARG A 117 -12.21 17.34 18.39
N PHE A 118 -11.20 17.43 17.52
CA PHE A 118 -10.60 16.26 16.88
C PHE A 118 -9.93 15.34 17.90
N GLU A 119 -9.15 15.90 18.82
CA GLU A 119 -8.47 15.14 19.88
C GLU A 119 -9.45 14.44 20.82
N ALA A 120 -10.63 15.03 21.04
CA ALA A 120 -11.68 14.45 21.87
C ALA A 120 -12.34 13.19 21.25
N ILE A 121 -12.19 12.94 19.94
CA ILE A 121 -12.81 11.78 19.30
C ILE A 121 -12.20 10.47 19.82
N ARG A 122 -13.03 9.56 20.32
CA ARG A 122 -12.60 8.22 20.70
C ARG A 122 -12.56 7.31 19.48
N PHE A 123 -11.39 7.18 18.86
CA PHE A 123 -11.19 6.36 17.66
C PHE A 123 -11.58 4.88 17.84
N THR A 124 -11.46 4.35 19.06
CA THR A 124 -11.92 3.01 19.45
C THR A 124 -13.44 2.81 19.36
N SER A 125 -14.21 3.89 19.25
CA SER A 125 -15.67 3.89 19.27
C SER A 125 -16.31 4.33 17.95
N ILE A 126 -15.50 4.66 16.93
CA ILE A 126 -16.03 5.04 15.61
C ILE A 126 -16.63 3.79 14.96
N LYS A 127 -17.90 3.86 14.56
CA LYS A 127 -18.62 2.77 13.90
C LYS A 127 -19.28 3.29 12.63
N ARG A 128 -19.44 2.42 11.63
CA ARG A 128 -20.33 2.72 10.51
C ARG A 128 -21.78 2.60 10.96
N SER A 129 -22.68 3.41 10.37
CA SER A 129 -24.10 3.31 10.66
C SER A 129 -24.60 1.88 10.40
N GLY A 130 -25.19 1.25 11.42
CA GLY A 130 -25.68 -0.13 11.35
C GLY A 130 -24.65 -1.24 11.61
N GLU A 131 -23.38 -0.90 11.88
CA GLU A 131 -22.35 -1.90 12.22
C GLU A 131 -22.11 -1.99 13.73
N GLU A 132 -22.01 -3.22 14.25
CA GLU A 132 -21.71 -3.46 15.67
C GLU A 132 -20.21 -3.28 15.99
N LYS A 133 -19.34 -3.58 15.03
CA LYS A 133 -17.88 -3.53 15.19
C LYS A 133 -17.33 -2.13 14.94
N PRO A 134 -16.27 -1.73 15.67
CA PRO A 134 -15.58 -0.48 15.40
C PRO A 134 -14.90 -0.54 14.03
N LEU A 135 -14.83 0.62 13.38
CA LEU A 135 -14.15 0.80 12.10
C LEU A 135 -12.64 0.59 12.20
N LEU A 136 -12.06 0.87 13.37
CA LEU A 136 -10.62 0.73 13.63
C LEU A 136 -10.40 -0.42 14.62
N ASP A 137 -9.48 -1.31 14.28
CA ASP A 137 -9.07 -2.43 15.14
C ASP A 137 -7.82 -2.08 15.97
N GLU A 138 -7.30 -3.05 16.74
CA GLU A 138 -6.14 -2.82 17.61
C GLU A 138 -4.89 -2.35 16.84
N THR A 139 -4.64 -2.90 15.65
CA THR A 139 -3.53 -2.49 14.78
C THR A 139 -3.68 -1.02 14.39
N ASP A 140 -4.89 -0.60 13.98
CA ASP A 140 -5.17 0.79 13.63
C ASP A 140 -4.98 1.74 14.84
N ILE A 141 -5.47 1.32 16.02
CA ILE A 141 -5.37 2.12 17.24
C ILE A 141 -3.91 2.29 17.69
N ASN A 142 -3.08 1.26 17.55
CA ASN A 142 -1.66 1.35 17.88
C ASN A 142 -0.92 2.30 16.94
N VAL A 143 -1.20 2.25 15.64
CA VAL A 143 -0.64 3.20 14.66
C VAL A 143 -1.05 4.64 14.98
N VAL A 144 -2.33 4.89 15.28
CA VAL A 144 -2.79 6.22 15.70
C VAL A 144 -2.05 6.71 16.95
N LYS A 145 -1.86 5.85 17.95
CA LYS A 145 -1.15 6.22 19.19
C LYS A 145 0.28 6.64 18.89
N THR A 146 0.97 5.91 18.01
CA THR A 146 2.34 6.24 17.58
C THR A 146 2.41 7.56 16.83
N LEU A 147 1.46 7.80 15.91
CA LEU A 147 1.41 9.04 15.13
C LEU A 147 0.98 10.24 15.97
N THR A 148 0.14 10.03 16.98
CA THR A 148 -0.63 11.04 17.73
C THR A 148 -1.75 11.70 16.91
N LYS A 149 -2.85 12.04 17.57
CA LYS A 149 -4.00 12.69 16.92
C LYS A 149 -3.67 14.07 16.37
N ARG A 150 -2.81 14.83 17.07
CA ARG A 150 -2.36 16.15 16.62
C ARG A 150 -1.61 16.07 15.29
N TRP A 151 -0.66 15.15 15.17
CA TRP A 151 0.06 14.96 13.90
C TRP A 151 -0.90 14.55 12.78
N ILE A 152 -1.83 13.63 13.05
CA ILE A 152 -2.85 13.24 12.07
C ILE A 152 -3.65 14.46 11.62
N TYR A 153 -4.14 15.27 12.57
CA TYR A 153 -4.91 16.49 12.28
C TYR A 153 -4.12 17.46 11.41
N ASP A 154 -2.87 17.73 11.77
CA ASP A 154 -2.03 18.68 11.04
C ASP A 154 -1.77 18.19 9.61
N TYR A 155 -1.45 16.91 9.40
CA TYR A 155 -0.95 16.45 8.11
C TYR A 155 -2.02 15.88 7.17
N VAL A 156 -3.18 15.44 7.67
CA VAL A 156 -4.21 14.81 6.83
C VAL A 156 -4.76 15.74 5.74
N SER A 157 -4.77 17.05 5.97
CA SER A 157 -5.16 18.04 4.96
C SER A 157 -4.01 18.87 4.39
N LEU A 158 -2.86 18.95 5.07
CA LEU A 158 -1.74 19.79 4.64
C LEU A 158 -0.84 19.10 3.61
N ASP A 159 -0.52 17.81 3.81
CA ASP A 159 0.36 17.05 2.90
C ASP A 159 -0.01 15.57 2.92
N ARG A 160 -0.80 15.18 1.91
CA ARG A 160 -1.21 13.79 1.72
C ARG A 160 -0.02 12.86 1.49
N SER A 161 1.01 13.31 0.77
CA SER A 161 2.15 12.45 0.43
C SER A 161 2.96 12.08 1.67
N LEU A 162 3.20 13.06 2.54
CA LEU A 162 3.86 12.86 3.83
C LEU A 162 2.98 12.05 4.80
N PHE A 163 1.67 12.29 4.77
CA PHE A 163 0.71 11.49 5.53
C PHE A 163 0.79 10.01 5.16
N ASP A 164 0.59 9.70 3.87
CA ASP A 164 0.55 8.34 3.35
C ASP A 164 1.89 7.63 3.60
N ALA A 165 3.03 8.27 3.35
CA ALA A 165 4.34 7.66 3.54
C ALA A 165 4.62 7.28 5.00
N ARG A 166 4.30 8.17 5.96
CA ARG A 166 4.53 7.89 7.38
C ARG A 166 3.55 6.86 7.92
N VAL A 167 2.28 6.98 7.57
CA VAL A 167 1.24 6.04 8.01
C VAL A 167 1.52 4.64 7.48
N LEU A 168 1.91 4.51 6.20
CA LEU A 168 2.31 3.25 5.60
C LEU A 168 3.48 2.61 6.34
N HIS A 169 4.49 3.40 6.72
CA HIS A 169 5.62 2.93 7.51
C HIS A 169 5.19 2.37 8.87
N GLU A 170 4.34 3.09 9.60
CA GLU A 170 3.86 2.65 10.90
C GLU A 170 2.99 1.38 10.80
N TYR A 171 2.14 1.29 9.77
CA TYR A 171 1.35 0.08 9.53
C TYR A 171 2.23 -1.13 9.21
N ARG A 172 3.26 -0.98 8.37
CA ARG A 172 4.22 -2.07 8.09
C ARG A 172 4.87 -2.57 9.37
N ASN A 173 5.34 -1.65 10.22
CA ASN A 173 6.01 -2.00 11.48
C ASN A 173 5.05 -2.71 12.45
N GLU A 174 3.82 -2.22 12.58
CA GLU A 174 2.83 -2.78 13.49
C GLU A 174 2.34 -4.15 13.03
N ILE A 175 2.13 -4.34 11.72
CA ILE A 175 1.77 -5.64 11.15
C ILE A 175 2.92 -6.64 11.38
N LEU A 176 4.17 -6.23 11.14
CA LEU A 176 5.35 -7.07 11.44
C LEU A 176 5.42 -7.44 12.92
N ARG A 177 5.16 -6.51 13.83
CA ARG A 177 5.10 -6.77 15.28
C ARG A 177 4.03 -7.80 15.61
N ARG A 178 2.81 -7.62 15.08
CA ARG A 178 1.67 -8.54 15.26
C ARG A 178 2.00 -9.95 14.77
N GLU A 179 2.61 -10.09 13.58
CA GLU A 179 3.00 -11.40 13.06
C GLU A 179 4.11 -12.06 13.89
N ARG A 180 5.05 -11.29 14.43
CA ARG A 180 6.07 -11.83 15.36
C ARG A 180 5.45 -12.36 16.64
N GLU A 181 4.56 -11.60 17.27
CA GLU A 181 3.88 -12.00 18.51
C GLU A 181 3.01 -13.25 18.32
N LYS A 182 2.32 -13.34 17.18
CA LYS A 182 1.57 -14.53 16.79
C LYS A 182 2.48 -15.75 16.67
N ASN A 183 3.63 -15.61 16.00
CA ASN A 183 4.61 -16.69 15.84
C ASN A 183 5.27 -17.08 17.17
N GLU A 184 5.55 -16.13 18.06
CA GLU A 184 6.09 -16.41 19.39
C GLU A 184 5.08 -17.17 20.26
N THR A 185 3.81 -16.80 20.20
CA THR A 185 2.70 -17.48 20.89
C THR A 185 2.53 -18.92 20.40
N LEU A 186 2.63 -19.13 19.08
CA LEU A 186 2.55 -20.47 18.47
C LEU A 186 3.79 -21.33 18.78
N ALA A 187 4.97 -20.72 18.90
CA ALA A 187 6.21 -21.41 19.22
C ALA A 187 6.40 -21.70 20.72
N ALA A 188 5.67 -21.02 21.60
CA ALA A 188 5.75 -21.20 23.06
C ALA A 188 5.57 -22.66 23.53
N PRO A 189 4.56 -23.44 23.08
CA PRO A 189 4.42 -24.84 23.48
C PRO A 189 5.53 -25.75 22.94
N LEU A 190 6.10 -25.46 21.77
CA LEU A 190 7.23 -26.21 21.20
C LEU A 190 8.52 -25.95 21.99
N LYS A 191 8.79 -24.69 22.35
CA LYS A 191 9.91 -24.31 23.21
C LYS A 191 9.78 -24.94 24.61
N ALA A 192 8.57 -24.95 25.18
CA ALA A 192 8.32 -25.58 26.48
C ALA A 192 8.59 -27.10 26.47
N LYS A 193 8.18 -27.80 25.40
CA LYS A 193 8.47 -29.24 25.22
C LYS A 193 9.97 -29.52 25.10
N LEU A 194 10.70 -28.73 24.30
CA LEU A 194 12.15 -28.86 24.14
C LEU A 194 12.91 -28.66 25.46
N ILE A 195 12.54 -27.65 26.25
CA ILE A 195 13.15 -27.39 27.56
C ILE A 195 12.86 -28.52 28.54
N SER A 196 11.62 -29.06 28.52
CA SER A 196 11.26 -30.20 29.39
C SER A 196 12.00 -31.49 29.02
N SER A 197 12.31 -31.68 27.74
CA SER A 197 13.07 -32.84 27.26
C SER A 197 14.56 -32.71 27.58
N ALA A 198 15.13 -31.51 27.48
CA ALA A 198 16.52 -31.24 27.84
C ALA A 198 16.80 -31.33 29.35
N LYS A 199 15.79 -31.13 30.22
CA LYS A 199 15.91 -31.32 31.68
C LYS A 199 15.73 -32.77 32.15
N ARG A 200 15.30 -33.68 31.27
CA ARG A 200 15.10 -35.11 31.58
C ARG A 200 16.21 -36.01 31.04
N SER A 201 17.13 -35.45 30.26
CA SER A 201 18.39 -36.08 29.81
C SER A 201 19.51 -35.76 30.80
#